data_AF-A0A0E2NPS3-F1
#
_entry.id   AF-A0A0E2NPS3-F1
#
_cell.length_a   1.000
_cell.length_b   1.000
_cell.length_c   1.000
_cell.angle_alpha   90.00
_cell.angle_beta   90.00
_cell.angle_gamma   90.00
#
_symmetry.space_group_name_H-M   'P 1'
#
loop_
_entity.id
_entity.type
_entity.pdbx_description
1 polymer ?
#
loop_
_entity_poly.entity_id
_entity_poly.type
_entity_poly.pdbx_seq_one_letter_code
_entity_poly.pdbx_strand_id
1 'polypeptide(L)'
;MSAADLNTGFFGKIPATGDFVAVNLPRTFIDRWDRWMSMELRERPDEGELDSRVWRFIVKSGIFGDRPCAGAWRMSEDRVGRRYPFAIIGIGATPAPDDAWFDGVASIVDEAVELQRTQSWIAEGLANLAAPSNSHGDPNRIGFWLDDWSVHEFAFSDIHDLAANALPKMRAPRPETE
;
A
#
# COMPACT_ATOMS: atom_id res chain seq x y z
N MET A 1 1.16 24.48 -2.21
CA MET A 1 1.48 23.42 -1.23
C MET A 1 2.61 22.62 -1.84
N SER A 2 3.74 22.52 -1.14
CA SER A 2 4.96 21.91 -1.70
C SER A 2 4.79 20.40 -1.77
N ALA A 3 5.49 19.74 -2.68
CA ALA A 3 5.67 18.28 -2.68
C ALA A 3 6.22 17.73 -1.35
N ALA A 4 6.78 18.61 -0.50
CA ALA A 4 7.31 18.33 0.83
C ALA A 4 6.26 17.99 1.91
N ASP A 5 4.96 18.02 1.61
CA ASP A 5 3.89 17.80 2.61
C ASP A 5 3.40 16.34 2.72
N LEU A 6 4.05 15.39 2.03
CA LEU A 6 3.72 13.96 2.09
C LEU A 6 4.33 13.32 3.34
N ASN A 7 3.52 13.07 4.36
CA ASN A 7 3.96 12.41 5.59
C ASN A 7 3.93 10.88 5.41
N THR A 8 5.10 10.25 5.32
CA THR A 8 5.22 8.80 5.07
C THR A 8 5.38 8.01 6.36
N GLY A 9 4.58 6.96 6.48
CA GLY A 9 4.61 5.97 7.55
C GLY A 9 4.36 4.56 7.02
N PHE A 10 4.25 3.59 7.92
CA PHE A 10 3.96 2.21 7.55
C PHE A 10 3.11 1.52 8.60
N PHE A 11 2.35 0.53 8.15
CA PHE A 11 1.46 -0.27 8.98
C PHE A 11 1.31 -1.68 8.41
N GLY A 12 1.20 -2.66 9.31
CA GLY A 12 0.84 -4.02 8.96
C GLY A 12 1.70 -5.05 9.68
N LYS A 13 1.88 -6.22 9.06
CA LYS A 13 2.74 -7.28 9.59
C LYS A 13 3.92 -7.52 8.67
N ILE A 14 5.07 -7.83 9.27
CA ILE A 14 6.28 -8.22 8.56
C ILE A 14 6.81 -9.52 9.18
N PRO A 15 7.47 -10.40 8.40
CA PRO A 15 7.96 -11.68 8.92
C PRO A 15 9.00 -11.53 10.05
N ALA A 16 9.65 -10.36 10.15
CA ALA A 16 10.65 -10.06 11.17
C ALA A 16 10.06 -9.87 12.59
N THR A 17 8.76 -9.54 12.73
CA THR A 17 8.12 -9.26 14.03
C THR A 17 7.00 -10.25 14.33
N GLY A 18 6.73 -10.48 15.62
CA GLY A 18 5.62 -11.33 16.06
C GLY A 18 4.30 -10.58 16.24
N ASP A 19 4.25 -9.29 15.93
CA ASP A 19 3.08 -8.43 16.08
C ASP A 19 3.10 -7.32 15.00
N PHE A 20 2.04 -6.53 14.96
CA PHE A 20 1.92 -5.38 14.06
C PHE A 20 3.03 -4.36 14.26
N VAL A 21 3.46 -3.78 13.15
CA VAL A 21 4.26 -2.57 13.12
C VAL A 21 3.39 -1.39 12.70
N ALA A 22 3.56 -0.24 13.35
CA ALA A 22 2.83 0.98 13.03
C ALA A 22 3.71 2.20 13.35
N VAL A 23 4.01 3.02 12.33
CA VAL A 23 4.83 4.23 12.48
C VAL A 23 4.25 5.35 11.65
N ASN A 24 4.19 6.55 12.25
CA ASN A 24 3.89 7.82 11.58
C ASN A 24 2.55 7.86 10.81
N LEU A 25 1.54 7.12 11.28
CA LEU A 25 0.20 7.09 10.70
C LEU A 25 -0.86 7.47 11.75
N PRO A 26 -1.83 8.34 11.41
CA PRO A 26 -2.95 8.65 12.30
C PRO A 26 -3.79 7.41 12.60
N ARG A 27 -4.29 7.30 13.83
CA ARG A 27 -5.13 6.17 14.24
C ARG A 27 -6.38 6.01 13.36
N THR A 28 -6.99 7.13 12.97
CA THR A 28 -8.17 7.16 12.09
C THR A 28 -7.89 6.54 10.72
N PHE A 29 -6.69 6.71 10.19
CA PHE A 29 -6.28 6.06 8.94
C PHE A 29 -6.16 4.55 9.14
N ILE A 30 -5.44 4.13 10.18
CA ILE A 30 -5.24 2.72 10.52
C ILE A 30 -6.59 2.00 10.67
N ASP A 31 -7.54 2.56 11.42
CA ASP A 31 -8.85 1.94 11.64
C ASP A 31 -9.64 1.76 10.34
N ARG A 32 -9.55 2.72 9.40
CA ARG A 32 -10.26 2.63 8.11
C ARG A 32 -9.58 1.67 7.13
N TRP A 33 -8.24 1.70 7.08
CA TRP A 33 -7.45 0.73 6.33
C TRP A 33 -7.72 -0.69 6.82
N ASP A 34 -7.69 -0.90 8.13
CA ASP A 34 -7.93 -2.19 8.77
C ASP A 34 -9.34 -2.72 8.49
N ARG A 35 -10.35 -1.85 8.55
CA ARG A 35 -11.72 -2.22 8.17
C ARG A 35 -11.81 -2.71 6.72
N TRP A 36 -11.11 -2.06 5.79
CA TRP A 36 -11.10 -2.47 4.39
C TRP A 36 -10.34 -3.78 4.21
N MET A 37 -9.15 -3.93 4.79
CA MET A 37 -8.35 -5.16 4.69
C MET A 37 -8.97 -6.35 5.41
N SER A 38 -9.74 -6.13 6.47
CA SER A 38 -10.54 -7.18 7.12
C SER A 38 -11.57 -7.82 6.18
N MET A 39 -12.03 -7.11 5.14
CA MET A 39 -12.89 -7.69 4.10
C MET A 39 -12.11 -8.69 3.25
N GLU A 40 -10.83 -8.42 2.94
CA GLU A 40 -9.96 -9.34 2.19
C GLU A 40 -9.67 -10.61 2.99
N LEU A 41 -9.25 -10.43 4.25
CA LEU A 41 -8.87 -11.54 5.12
C LEU A 41 -10.03 -12.49 5.43
N ARG A 42 -11.27 -11.99 5.40
CA ARG A 42 -12.48 -12.81 5.56
C ARG A 42 -12.71 -13.76 4.39
N GLU A 43 -12.39 -13.30 3.18
CA GLU A 43 -12.60 -14.07 1.95
C GLU A 43 -11.46 -15.06 1.67
N ARG A 44 -10.26 -14.79 2.21
CA ARG A 44 -9.06 -15.63 2.09
C ARG A 44 -8.40 -15.86 3.47
N PRO A 45 -9.07 -16.55 4.40
CA PRO A 45 -8.45 -16.86 5.68
C PRO A 45 -7.33 -17.87 5.45
N ASP A 46 -6.08 -17.47 5.73
CA ASP A 46 -4.94 -18.33 6.05
C ASP A 46 -4.68 -19.59 5.18
N GLU A 47 -5.03 -19.56 3.88
CA GLU A 47 -4.81 -20.68 2.94
C GLU A 47 -4.08 -20.26 1.65
N GLY A 48 -3.20 -21.13 1.13
CA GLY A 48 -2.46 -20.93 -0.13
C GLY A 48 -1.16 -20.13 -0.01
N GLU A 49 -0.46 -19.91 -1.12
CA GLU A 49 0.73 -19.04 -1.14
C GLU A 49 0.34 -17.56 -0.99
N LEU A 50 1.20 -16.78 -0.33
CA LEU A 50 1.03 -15.33 -0.25
C LEU A 50 1.28 -14.72 -1.63
N ASP A 51 0.38 -13.84 -2.04
CA ASP A 51 0.55 -13.06 -3.26
C ASP A 51 1.77 -12.14 -3.12
N SER A 52 2.75 -12.29 -4.02
CA SER A 52 3.98 -11.51 -4.03
C SER A 52 3.85 -10.16 -4.70
N ARG A 53 2.70 -9.87 -5.33
CA ARG A 53 2.48 -8.62 -6.05
C ARG A 53 2.45 -7.42 -5.09
N VAL A 54 3.24 -6.40 -5.44
CA VAL A 54 3.26 -5.11 -4.75
C VAL A 54 2.36 -4.12 -5.48
N TRP A 55 1.22 -3.82 -4.86
CA TRP A 55 0.23 -2.87 -5.36
C TRP A 55 0.60 -1.45 -4.95
N ARG A 56 0.83 -0.60 -5.94
CA ARG A 56 0.94 0.85 -5.77
C ARG A 56 -0.47 1.46 -5.75
N PHE A 57 -0.66 2.56 -5.04
CA PHE A 57 -1.97 3.20 -4.97
C PHE A 57 -1.92 4.71 -4.76
N ILE A 58 -2.99 5.37 -5.22
CA ILE A 58 -3.36 6.75 -4.88
C ILE A 58 -4.85 6.74 -4.55
N VAL A 59 -5.22 7.32 -3.42
CA VAL A 59 -6.61 7.40 -2.96
C VAL A 59 -6.90 8.81 -2.44
N LYS A 60 -7.95 9.42 -3.00
CA LYS A 60 -8.44 10.74 -2.61
C LYS A 60 -8.82 10.85 -1.13
N SER A 61 -8.86 12.08 -0.63
CA SER A 61 -9.38 12.40 0.70
C SER A 61 -10.84 11.93 0.88
N GLY A 62 -11.22 11.65 2.12
CA GLY A 62 -12.55 11.21 2.54
C GLY A 62 -12.70 9.69 2.63
N ILE A 63 -11.80 8.92 2.03
CA ILE A 63 -11.84 7.45 2.04
C ILE A 63 -11.13 6.90 3.26
N PHE A 64 -9.80 6.90 3.27
CA PHE A 64 -9.01 6.42 4.42
C PHE A 64 -8.69 7.51 5.44
N GLY A 65 -8.82 8.79 5.08
CA GLY A 65 -8.54 9.92 5.97
C GLY A 65 -9.11 11.22 5.41
N ASP A 66 -8.87 12.31 6.12
CA ASP A 66 -9.23 13.68 5.71
C ASP A 66 -8.33 14.22 4.59
N ARG A 67 -7.10 13.72 4.50
CA ARG A 67 -6.13 14.00 3.43
C ARG A 67 -6.02 12.82 2.47
N PRO A 68 -5.67 13.07 1.20
CA PRO A 68 -5.39 11.99 0.27
C PRO A 68 -4.13 11.23 0.69
N CYS A 69 -4.02 10.00 0.23
CA CYS A 69 -2.90 9.12 0.53
C CYS A 69 -2.42 8.37 -0.72
N ALA A 70 -1.14 8.04 -0.72
CA ALA A 70 -0.50 7.23 -1.75
C ALA A 70 0.49 6.27 -1.10
N GLY A 71 0.85 5.19 -1.79
CA GLY A 71 1.83 4.26 -1.24
C GLY A 71 1.89 2.94 -1.99
N ALA A 72 2.43 1.93 -1.31
CA ALA A 72 2.51 0.57 -1.79
C ALA A 72 2.14 -0.41 -0.68
N TRP A 73 1.54 -1.55 -1.05
CA TRP A 73 1.23 -2.63 -0.14
C TRP A 73 1.31 -4.00 -0.83
N ARG A 74 1.54 -5.04 -0.04
CA ARG A 74 1.42 -6.44 -0.48
C ARG A 74 0.90 -7.33 0.64
N MET A 75 0.47 -8.54 0.30
CA MET A 75 0.14 -9.55 1.30
C MET A 75 1.40 -9.99 2.06
N SER A 76 1.24 -10.20 3.36
CA SER A 76 2.31 -10.59 4.28
C SER A 76 1.76 -11.40 5.45
N GLU A 77 2.64 -11.79 6.35
CA GLU A 77 2.38 -12.47 7.61
C GLU A 77 3.40 -12.04 8.67
N ASP A 78 3.06 -12.22 9.94
CA ASP A 78 4.04 -12.07 11.02
C ASP A 78 4.89 -13.33 11.19
N ARG A 79 5.88 -13.26 12.07
CA ARG A 79 6.80 -14.37 12.41
C ARG A 79 6.09 -15.64 12.88
N VAL A 80 4.83 -15.58 13.28
CA VAL A 80 4.05 -16.74 13.73
C VAL A 80 3.01 -17.20 12.70
N GLY A 81 3.04 -16.64 11.48
CA GLY A 81 2.23 -17.07 10.33
C GLY A 81 0.83 -16.48 10.28
N ARG A 82 0.50 -15.46 11.11
CA ARG A 82 -0.83 -14.84 11.06
C ARG A 82 -0.85 -13.78 9.97
N ARG A 83 -1.67 -13.97 8.94
CA ARG A 83 -1.69 -13.09 7.75
C ARG A 83 -2.23 -11.70 8.05
N TYR A 84 -1.56 -10.72 7.46
CA TYR A 84 -2.02 -9.34 7.34
C TYR A 84 -1.10 -8.63 6.34
N PRO A 85 -1.61 -7.76 5.47
CA PRO A 85 -0.76 -7.04 4.53
C PRO A 85 0.29 -6.17 5.22
N PHE A 86 1.37 -5.87 4.51
CA PHE A 86 2.29 -4.79 4.87
C PHE A 86 2.10 -3.62 3.91
N ALA A 87 2.07 -2.40 4.43
CA ALA A 87 1.88 -1.20 3.63
C ALA A 87 2.77 -0.04 4.10
N ILE A 88 3.33 0.68 3.13
CA ILE A 88 3.94 2.00 3.30
C ILE A 88 2.99 3.03 2.72
N ILE A 89 2.67 4.07 3.49
CA ILE A 89 1.65 5.06 3.16
C ILE A 89 2.19 6.47 3.39
N GLY A 90 2.17 7.30 2.34
CA GLY A 90 2.28 8.74 2.42
C GLY A 90 0.89 9.39 2.53
N ILE A 91 0.70 10.31 3.47
CA ILE A 91 -0.53 11.09 3.65
C ILE A 91 -0.23 12.57 3.40
N GLY A 92 -0.91 13.19 2.43
CA GLY A 92 -0.65 14.56 2.01
C GLY A 92 -0.69 14.71 0.49
N ALA A 93 0.12 15.63 -0.05
CA ALA A 93 0.19 15.88 -1.49
C ALA A 93 0.66 14.63 -2.25
N THR A 94 -0.24 13.98 -2.96
CA THR A 94 0.04 12.69 -3.62
C THR A 94 0.94 12.89 -4.86
N PRO A 95 1.97 12.04 -5.05
CA PRO A 95 2.81 12.07 -6.25
C PRO A 95 2.01 11.74 -7.52
N ALA A 96 2.54 12.12 -8.68
CA ALA A 96 2.06 11.60 -9.96
C ALA A 96 2.31 10.08 -10.05
N PRO A 97 1.45 9.29 -10.74
CA PRO A 97 1.59 7.83 -10.79
C PRO A 97 2.93 7.30 -11.34
N ASP A 98 3.63 8.10 -12.14
CA ASP A 98 4.92 7.83 -12.76
C ASP A 98 6.12 8.37 -11.96
N ASP A 99 5.89 8.90 -10.75
CA ASP A 99 6.95 9.41 -9.88
C ASP A 99 7.77 8.25 -9.29
N ALA A 100 9.11 8.35 -9.37
CA ALA A 100 10.05 7.34 -8.89
C ALA A 100 9.94 7.04 -7.39
N TRP A 101 9.27 7.91 -6.61
CA TRP A 101 8.92 7.62 -5.21
C TRP A 101 8.17 6.29 -5.07
N PHE A 102 7.28 5.96 -6.04
CA PHE A 102 6.53 4.70 -6.02
C PHE A 102 7.41 3.47 -6.14
N ASP A 103 8.48 3.53 -6.92
CA ASP A 103 9.44 2.43 -7.06
C ASP A 103 10.21 2.19 -5.77
N GLY A 104 10.64 3.27 -5.12
CA GLY A 104 11.33 3.17 -3.84
C GLY A 104 10.44 2.59 -2.73
N VAL A 105 9.20 3.06 -2.58
CA VAL A 105 8.29 2.46 -1.57
C VAL A 105 7.92 1.02 -1.92
N ALA A 106 7.72 0.69 -3.20
CA ALA A 106 7.41 -0.67 -3.62
C ALA A 106 8.57 -1.63 -3.33
N SER A 107 9.81 -1.21 -3.61
CA SER A 107 11.01 -1.97 -3.29
C SER A 107 11.17 -2.21 -1.78
N ILE A 108 10.94 -1.18 -0.95
CA ILE A 108 11.02 -1.35 0.52
C ILE A 108 9.94 -2.30 1.02
N VAL A 109 8.70 -2.20 0.50
CA VAL A 109 7.60 -3.11 0.84
C VAL A 109 7.94 -4.55 0.45
N ASP A 110 8.51 -4.75 -0.73
CA ASP A 110 8.88 -6.07 -1.22
C ASP A 110 9.98 -6.70 -0.37
N GLU A 111 11.10 -5.99 -0.17
CA GLU A 111 12.23 -6.47 0.62
C GLU A 111 11.86 -6.70 2.08
N ALA A 112 10.98 -5.87 2.66
CA ALA A 112 10.49 -6.07 4.02
C ALA A 112 9.88 -7.46 4.23
N VAL A 113 9.15 -7.95 3.23
CA VAL A 113 8.48 -9.25 3.27
C VAL A 113 9.42 -10.36 2.81
N GLU A 114 9.98 -10.27 1.60
CA GLU A 114 10.80 -11.33 1.00
C GLU A 114 12.11 -11.58 1.76
N LEU A 115 12.78 -10.50 2.17
CA LEU A 115 14.08 -10.57 2.84
C LEU A 115 13.96 -10.42 4.36
N GLN A 116 12.74 -10.49 4.89
CA GLN A 116 12.40 -10.42 6.31
C GLN A 116 13.09 -9.25 7.02
N ARG A 117 13.07 -8.06 6.40
CA ARG A 117 13.76 -6.88 6.95
C ARG A 117 13.07 -6.39 8.22
N THR A 118 13.86 -5.79 9.11
CA THR A 118 13.37 -5.27 10.38
C THR A 118 12.69 -3.91 10.22
N GLN A 119 11.91 -3.53 11.23
CA GLN A 119 11.32 -2.19 11.33
C GLN A 119 12.38 -1.07 11.23
N SER A 120 13.58 -1.28 11.78
CA SER A 120 14.66 -0.28 11.71
C SER A 120 15.19 -0.09 10.29
N TRP A 121 15.34 -1.19 9.53
CA TRP A 121 15.76 -1.13 8.13
C TRP A 121 14.72 -0.41 7.27
N ILE A 122 13.42 -0.68 7.50
CA ILE A 122 12.33 0.01 6.81
C ILE A 122 12.37 1.52 7.10
N ALA A 123 12.53 1.89 8.38
CA ALA A 123 12.60 3.30 8.78
C ALA A 123 13.80 4.03 8.16
N GLU A 124 14.96 3.36 8.10
CA GLU A 124 16.16 3.88 7.44
C GLU A 124 15.97 4.04 5.92
N GLY A 125 15.39 3.02 5.26
CA GLY A 125 15.04 3.08 3.84
C GLY A 125 14.11 4.25 3.52
N LEU A 126 13.10 4.48 4.35
CA LEU A 126 12.18 5.62 4.20
C LEU A 126 12.84 6.97 4.46
N ALA A 127 13.77 7.05 5.42
CA ALA A 127 14.51 8.29 5.69
C ALA A 127 15.46 8.67 4.53
N ASN A 128 15.95 7.68 3.79
CA ASN A 128 16.83 7.86 2.62
C ASN A 128 16.08 7.95 1.28
N LEU A 129 14.77 7.73 1.29
CA LEU A 129 13.96 7.78 0.08
C LEU A 129 13.85 9.22 -0.44
N ALA A 130 14.09 9.41 -1.72
CA ALA A 130 13.93 10.71 -2.36
C ALA A 130 12.47 11.20 -2.21
N ALA A 131 12.29 12.47 -1.86
CA ALA A 131 10.96 13.07 -1.83
C ALA A 131 10.34 13.06 -3.25
N PRO A 132 9.01 12.97 -3.37
CA PRO A 132 8.32 13.08 -4.64
C PRO A 132 8.72 14.35 -5.38
N SER A 133 9.03 14.23 -6.67
CA SER A 133 9.44 15.37 -7.49
C SER A 133 8.22 16.06 -8.12
N ASN A 134 7.16 15.31 -8.40
CA ASN A 134 5.96 15.79 -9.08
C ASN A 134 4.70 15.59 -8.24
N SER A 135 4.26 16.64 -7.54
CA SER A 135 2.99 16.62 -6.77
C SER A 135 1.83 17.27 -7.54
N HIS A 136 1.51 16.74 -8.72
CA HIS A 136 0.38 17.17 -9.55
C HIS A 136 -0.54 16.01 -9.96
N GLY A 137 -0.59 14.93 -9.17
CA GLY A 137 -1.56 13.86 -9.38
C GLY A 137 -3.00 14.38 -9.27
N ASP A 138 -3.93 13.73 -9.98
CA ASP A 138 -5.36 14.03 -9.87
C ASP A 138 -5.83 13.87 -8.41
N PRO A 139 -6.29 14.96 -7.74
CA PRO A 139 -6.69 14.91 -6.33
C PRO A 139 -7.93 14.04 -6.07
N ASN A 140 -8.68 13.69 -7.12
CA ASN A 140 -9.87 12.85 -7.04
C ASN A 140 -9.61 11.39 -7.41
N ARG A 141 -8.35 11.02 -7.71
CA ARG A 141 -8.00 9.67 -8.13
C ARG A 141 -8.23 8.65 -7.02
N ILE A 142 -8.79 7.51 -7.42
CA ILE A 142 -8.80 6.28 -6.63
C ILE A 142 -8.27 5.21 -7.57
N GLY A 143 -6.99 4.91 -7.46
CA GLY A 143 -6.27 4.06 -8.41
C GLY A 143 -5.32 3.12 -7.70
N PHE A 144 -5.28 1.88 -8.18
CA PHE A 144 -4.36 0.83 -7.76
C PHE A 144 -3.70 0.25 -8.99
N TRP A 145 -2.40 0.05 -8.97
CA TRP A 145 -1.70 -0.52 -10.11
C TRP A 145 -0.51 -1.40 -9.73
N LEU A 146 -0.18 -2.30 -10.63
CA LEU A 146 1.09 -2.99 -10.68
C LEU A 146 1.94 -2.33 -11.75
N ASP A 147 3.21 -2.14 -11.45
CA ASP A 147 4.21 -1.73 -12.43
C ASP A 147 5.27 -2.84 -12.46
N ASP A 148 4.92 -3.91 -13.19
CA ASP A 148 5.77 -5.05 -13.49
C ASP A 148 6.12 -5.06 -15.00
N TRP A 149 6.20 -6.22 -15.64
CA TRP A 149 6.41 -6.33 -17.09
C TRP A 149 5.32 -5.61 -17.91
N SER A 150 4.17 -5.26 -17.32
CA SER A 150 3.14 -4.41 -17.91
C SER A 150 2.31 -3.69 -16.85
N VAL A 151 1.99 -2.42 -17.07
CA VAL A 151 1.16 -1.65 -16.13
C VAL A 151 -0.27 -2.18 -16.13
N HIS A 152 -0.70 -2.71 -14.99
CA HIS A 152 -2.08 -3.14 -14.76
C HIS A 152 -2.75 -2.19 -13.79
N GLU A 153 -3.65 -1.34 -14.28
CA GLU A 153 -4.31 -0.30 -13.49
C GLU A 153 -5.80 -0.59 -13.27
N PHE A 154 -6.25 -0.39 -12.03
CA PHE A 154 -7.65 -0.34 -11.66
C PHE A 154 -7.98 1.05 -11.10
N ALA A 155 -8.99 1.69 -11.68
CA ALA A 155 -9.56 2.92 -11.17
C ALA A 155 -10.97 2.68 -10.58
N PHE A 156 -11.32 3.48 -9.57
CA PHE A 156 -12.61 3.42 -8.88
C PHE A 156 -13.24 4.81 -8.80
N SER A 157 -14.56 4.86 -8.86
CA SER A 157 -15.32 6.12 -8.92
C SER A 157 -15.50 6.76 -7.53
N ASP A 158 -15.77 5.95 -6.51
CA ASP A 158 -16.00 6.39 -5.14
C ASP A 158 -15.64 5.32 -4.10
N ILE A 159 -15.98 5.58 -2.84
CA ILE A 159 -15.72 4.67 -1.71
C ILE A 159 -16.52 3.36 -1.80
N HIS A 160 -17.73 3.40 -2.36
CA HIS A 160 -18.58 2.22 -2.50
C HIS A 160 -18.05 1.31 -3.60
N ASP A 161 -17.64 1.88 -4.72
CA ASP A 161 -16.99 1.17 -5.82
C ASP A 161 -15.66 0.55 -5.37
N LEU A 162 -14.83 1.31 -4.65
CA LEU A 162 -13.59 0.79 -4.05
C LEU A 162 -13.87 -0.39 -3.11
N ALA A 163 -14.81 -0.23 -2.17
CA ALA A 163 -15.12 -1.25 -1.19
C ALA A 163 -15.69 -2.53 -1.81
N ALA A 164 -16.50 -2.41 -2.87
CA ALA A 164 -17.12 -3.55 -3.54
C ALA A 164 -16.15 -4.28 -4.49
N ASN A 165 -15.31 -3.54 -5.22
CA ASN A 165 -14.67 -4.09 -6.41
C ASN A 165 -13.14 -4.17 -6.33
N ALA A 166 -12.48 -3.39 -5.47
CA ALA A 166 -11.02 -3.28 -5.53
C ALA A 166 -10.32 -4.56 -5.08
N LEU A 167 -10.70 -5.10 -3.93
CA LEU A 167 -10.13 -6.31 -3.37
C LEU A 167 -10.35 -7.54 -4.28
N PRO A 168 -11.57 -7.81 -4.79
CA PRO A 168 -11.78 -8.88 -5.77
C PRO A 168 -10.93 -8.74 -7.03
N LYS A 169 -10.80 -7.53 -7.58
CA LYS A 169 -9.98 -7.29 -8.79
C LYS A 169 -8.49 -7.52 -8.53
N MET A 170 -7.96 -7.04 -7.41
CA MET A 170 -6.55 -7.24 -7.06
C MET A 170 -6.24 -8.71 -6.74
N ARG A 171 -7.20 -9.46 -6.18
CA ARG A 171 -7.06 -10.89 -5.91
C ARG A 171 -7.11 -11.76 -7.17
N ALA A 172 -7.76 -11.28 -8.23
CA ALA A 172 -7.91 -12.06 -9.46
C ALA A 172 -6.54 -12.51 -10.01
N PRO A 173 -6.44 -13.76 -10.51
CA PRO A 173 -5.23 -14.20 -11.19
C PRO A 173 -4.91 -13.27 -12.35
N ARG A 174 -3.63 -13.17 -12.73
CA ARG A 174 -3.24 -12.42 -13.93
C ARG A 174 -4.08 -12.90 -15.11
N PRO A 175 -4.59 -11.99 -15.97
CA PRO A 175 -4.95 -12.43 -17.31
C PRO A 175 -3.69 -13.04 -17.92
N GLU A 176 -3.78 -14.28 -18.42
CA GLU A 176 -2.69 -14.87 -19.19
C GLU A 176 -2.40 -13.91 -20.35
N THR A 177 -1.20 -13.33 -20.38
CA THR A 177 -0.69 -12.67 -21.58
C THR A 177 -0.60 -13.74 -22.66
N GLU A 178 -1.52 -13.70 -23.62
CA GLU A 178 -1.44 -14.46 -24.89
C GLU A 178 -0.15 -14.14 -25.66
#